data_AF-A0A968L4H8-F1
#
_entry.id   AF-A0A968L4H8-F1
#
_cell.length_a   1.000
_cell.length_b   1.000
_cell.length_c   1.000
_cell.angle_alpha   90.00
_cell.angle_beta   90.00
_cell.angle_gamma   90.00
#
_symmetry.space_group_name_H-M   'P 1'
#
loop_
_entity.id
_entity.type
_entity.pdbx_description
1 polymer ?
#
loop_
_entity_poly.entity_id
_entity_poly.type
_entity_poly.pdbx_seq_one_letter_code
_entity_poly.pdbx_strand_id
1 'polypeptide(L)' 'MTARKALITGTTGQDGSHLGDLLLSKGYAVYGQIRRSSLVGWGPTTTVHALVRLMLEADLREAGVEPAVVMREPATATT' A
#
# COMPACT_ATOMS: atom_id res chain seq x y z
N MET A 1 18.88 29.60 4.60
CA MET A 1 17.68 30.19 3.96
C MET A 1 16.52 29.23 4.14
N THR A 2 15.34 29.72 4.51
CA THR A 2 14.12 28.89 4.57
C THR A 2 13.64 28.57 3.16
N ALA A 3 13.61 27.29 2.79
CA ALA A 3 13.07 26.85 1.50
C ALA A 3 11.61 27.33 1.35
N ARG A 4 11.29 27.96 0.22
CA ARG A 4 9.93 28.41 -0.08
C ARG A 4 9.01 27.18 -0.19
N LYS A 5 7.80 27.27 0.34
CA LYS A 5 6.85 26.14 0.38
C LYS A 5 5.81 26.26 -0.73
N ALA A 6 5.45 25.15 -1.36
CA ALA A 6 4.39 25.07 -2.38
C ALA A 6 3.46 23.89 -2.09
N LEU A 7 2.14 24.11 -2.22
CA LEU A 7 1.12 23.07 -2.15
C LEU A 7 0.53 22.86 -3.55
N ILE A 8 0.59 21.62 -4.06
CA ILE A 8 0.05 21.22 -5.36
C ILE A 8 -1.22 20.40 -5.15
N THR A 9 -2.34 20.91 -5.65
CA THR A 9 -3.58 20.14 -5.81
C THR A 9 -3.57 19.49 -7.20
N GLY A 10 -4.01 18.23 -7.31
CA GLY A 10 -3.87 17.48 -8.57
C GLY A 10 -2.45 16.98 -8.84
N THR A 11 -1.64 16.79 -7.79
CA THR A 11 -0.24 16.32 -7.88
C THR A 11 -0.06 14.98 -8.62
N THR A 12 -1.12 14.18 -8.74
CA THR A 12 -1.12 12.88 -9.43
C THR A 12 -1.42 12.99 -10.92
N GLY A 13 -1.78 14.16 -11.43
CA GLY A 13 -1.93 14.42 -12.86
C GLY A 13 -0.57 14.66 -13.53
N GLN A 14 -0.55 14.60 -14.87
CA GLN A 14 0.66 14.86 -15.65
C GLN A 14 1.25 16.25 -15.37
N ASP A 15 0.43 17.29 -15.40
CA ASP A 15 0.91 18.66 -15.17
C ASP A 15 1.35 18.87 -13.71
N GLY A 16 0.66 18.21 -12.78
CA GLY A 16 0.98 18.25 -11.35
C GLY A 16 2.34 17.64 -11.03
N SER A 17 2.70 16.53 -11.68
CA SER A 17 4.01 15.90 -11.49
C SER A 17 5.15 16.75 -12.08
N HIS A 18 4.98 17.25 -13.31
CA HIS A 18 5.99 18.10 -13.97
C HIS A 18 6.20 19.42 -13.22
N LEU A 19 5.12 20.01 -12.68
CA LEU A 19 5.21 21.20 -11.83
C LEU A 19 5.96 20.91 -10.51
N GLY A 20 5.74 19.72 -9.92
CA GLY A 20 6.48 19.26 -8.74
C GLY A 20 7.98 19.22 -8.98
N ASP A 21 8.41 18.58 -10.07
CA ASP A 21 9.83 18.45 -10.43
C ASP A 21 10.48 19.82 -10.70
N LEU A 22 9.77 20.72 -11.38
CA LEU A 22 10.23 22.08 -11.62
C LEU A 22 10.40 22.87 -10.31
N LEU A 23 9.50 22.71 -9.34
CA LEU A 23 9.58 23.42 -8.07
C LEU A 23 10.67 22.85 -7.15
N LEU A 24 10.83 21.52 -7.13
CA LEU A 24 11.92 20.85 -6.43
C LEU A 24 13.29 21.29 -6.95
N SER A 25 13.48 21.34 -8.27
CA SER A 25 14.74 21.83 -8.88
C SER A 25 15.04 23.30 -8.58
N LYS A 26 14.02 24.10 -8.23
CA LYS A 26 14.15 25.50 -7.77
C LYS A 26 14.35 25.64 -6.25
N GLY A 27 14.51 24.53 -5.52
CA GLY A 27 14.77 24.53 -4.08
C GLY A 27 13.53 24.81 -3.22
N TYR A 28 12.33 24.52 -3.74
CA TYR A 28 11.10 24.59 -2.95
C TYR A 28 10.89 23.32 -2.14
N ALA A 29 10.25 23.47 -0.96
CA ALA A 29 9.61 22.36 -0.26
C ALA A 29 8.20 22.17 -0.85
N VAL A 30 7.99 21.07 -1.56
CA VAL A 30 6.74 20.79 -2.29
C VAL A 30 5.88 19.79 -1.52
N TYR A 31 4.60 20.10 -1.36
CA TYR A 31 3.59 19.23 -0.74
C TYR A 31 2.49 18.93 -1.76
N GLY A 32 2.07 17.67 -1.85
CA GLY A 32 1.00 17.23 -2.75
C GLY A 32 -0.25 16.79 -1.99
N GLN A 33 -1.44 17.15 -2.49
CA GLN A 33 -2.71 16.63 -1.98
C GLN A 33 -3.15 15.41 -2.79
N ILE A 34 -3.17 14.23 -2.17
CA ILE A 34 -3.71 12.99 -2.76
C ILE A 34 -5.13 12.78 -2.25
N ARG A 35 -6.11 12.56 -3.14
CA ARG A 35 -7.46 12.15 -2.72
C ARG A 35 -7.46 10.67 -2.35
N ARG A 36 -8.28 10.26 -1.37
CA ARG A 36 -8.43 8.85 -0.99
C ARG A 36 -8.83 7.96 -2.18
N SER A 37 -9.62 8.48 -3.12
CA SER A 37 -10.05 7.79 -4.35
C SER A 37 -8.98 7.70 -5.44
N SER A 38 -7.88 8.44 -5.34
CA SER A 38 -6.76 8.36 -6.30
C SER A 38 -5.75 7.26 -5.95
N LEU A 39 -5.87 6.61 -4.79
CA LEU A 39 -5.30 5.30 -4.57
C LEU A 39 -6.16 4.31 -5.36
N VAL A 40 -5.65 3.88 -6.51
CA VAL A 40 -6.31 2.93 -7.41
C VAL A 40 -6.46 1.59 -6.69
N GLY A 41 -7.50 1.41 -5.89
CA GLY A 41 -7.98 0.13 -5.35
C GLY A 41 -7.02 -0.69 -4.50
N TRP A 42 -5.77 -0.28 -4.28
CA TRP A 42 -4.78 -1.12 -3.61
C TRP A 42 -4.67 -0.77 -2.14
N GLY A 43 -5.42 -1.52 -1.36
CA GLY A 43 -5.15 -1.81 0.05
C GLY A 43 -5.42 -3.29 0.27
N PRO A 44 -4.67 -3.98 1.16
CA PRO A 44 -4.96 -5.38 1.45
C PRO A 44 -6.41 -5.53 1.92
N THR A 45 -7.22 -6.28 1.15
CA THR A 45 -8.62 -6.62 1.51
C THR A 45 -8.69 -7.72 2.58
N THR A 46 -7.53 -8.20 3.01
CA THR A 46 -7.38 -9.33 3.93
C THR A 46 -6.58 -8.90 5.16
N THR A 47 -6.73 -9.64 6.25
CA THR A 47 -5.92 -9.43 7.46
C THR A 47 -4.53 -10.03 7.27
N VAL A 48 -3.54 -9.59 8.06
CA VAL A 48 -2.20 -10.20 8.06
C VAL A 48 -2.30 -11.70 8.34
N HIS A 49 -3.18 -12.12 9.26
CA HIS A 49 -3.39 -13.53 9.58
C HIS A 49 -3.89 -14.32 8.37
N ALA A 50 -4.89 -13.81 7.65
CA ALA A 50 -5.42 -14.47 6.47
C ALA A 50 -4.41 -14.46 5.30
N LEU A 51 -3.59 -13.41 5.16
CA LEU A 51 -2.49 -13.38 4.19
C LEU A 51 -1.44 -14.46 4.49
N VAL A 52 -0.95 -14.51 5.74
CA VAL A 52 0.01 -15.53 6.19
C VAL A 52 -0.52 -16.93 5.97
N ARG A 53 -1.82 -17.14 6.23
CA ARG A 53 -2.48 -18.42 5.97
C ARG A 53 -2.48 -18.79 4.48
N LEU A 54 -2.85 -17.85 3.61
CA LEU A 54 -2.83 -18.07 2.15
C LEU A 54 -1.43 -18.41 1.64
N MET A 55 -0.39 -17.74 2.15
CA MET A 55 1.01 -18.02 1.80
C MET A 55 1.43 -19.41 2.25
N LEU A 56 1.17 -19.76 3.51
CA LEU A 56 1.55 -21.06 4.06
C LEU A 56 0.77 -22.22 3.41
N GLU A 57 -0.50 -22.02 3.05
CA GLU A 57 -1.26 -23.02 2.30
C GLU A 57 -0.64 -23.27 0.91
N ALA A 58 -0.14 -22.23 0.24
CA ALA A 58 0.52 -22.37 -1.05
C ALA A 58 1.84 -23.15 -0.90
N ASP A 59 2.67 -22.78 0.07
CA ASP A 59 3.96 -23.44 0.34
C ASP A 59 3.78 -24.92 0.69
N LEU A 60 2.77 -25.25 1.52
CA LEU A 60 2.47 -26.63 1.89
C LEU A 60 2.03 -27.47 0.67
N ARG A 61 1.19 -26.90 -0.20
CA ARG A 61 0.78 -27.57 -1.44
C ARG A 61 1.96 -27.78 -2.39
N GLU A 62 2.87 -26.81 -2.50
CA GLU A 62 4.10 -26.95 -3.29
C GLU A 62 4.99 -28.07 -2.74
N ALA A 63 5.05 -28.21 -1.41
CA ALA A 63 5.76 -29.30 -0.74
C ALA A 63 5.03 -30.67 -0.80
N GLY A 64 3.86 -30.76 -1.45
CA GLY A 64 3.06 -31.99 -1.52
C GLY A 64 2.38 -32.38 -0.20
N VAL A 65 2.26 -31.43 0.73
CA VAL A 65 1.63 -31.62 2.04
C VAL A 65 0.22 -31.04 1.99
N GLU A 66 -0.78 -31.86 2.29
CA GLU A 66 -2.17 -31.42 2.35
C GLU A 66 -2.36 -30.43 3.53
N PRO A 67 -2.71 -29.14 3.26
CA PRO A 67 -2.76 -28.12 4.31
C PRO A 67 -3.76 -28.46 5.42
N ALA A 68 -4.86 -29.15 5.10
CA ALA A 68 -5.86 -29.58 6.07
C ALA A 68 -5.32 -30.54 7.15
N VAL A 69 -4.18 -31.18 6.90
CA VAL A 69 -3.53 -32.12 7.84
C VAL A 69 -2.65 -31.37 8.86
N VAL A 70 -2.11 -30.21 8.48
CA VAL A 70 -1.13 -29.45 9.28
C VAL A 70 -1.75 -28.20 9.90
N MET A 71 -2.61 -27.52 9.16
CA MET A 71 -3.25 -26.27 9.57
C MET A 71 -4.48 -26.59 10.40
N ARG A 72 -4.44 -26.25 11.69
CA ARG A 72 -5.64 -26.26 12.54
C ARG A 72 -6.44 -24.99 12.29
N GLU A 73 -7.77 -25.09 12.31
CA GLU A 73 -8.58 -23.87 12.34
C GLU A 73 -8.22 -23.04 13.58
N PRO A 74 -8.08 -21.72 13.45
CA PRO A 74 -7.91 -20.89 14.62
C PRO A 74 -9.11 -21.13 15.53
N ALA A 75 -8.84 -21.42 16.81
CA ALA A 75 -9.88 -21.46 17.82
C ALA A 75 -10.70 -20.19 17.65
N THR A 76 -11.99 -20.34 17.37
CA THR A 76 -12.91 -19.21 17.27
C THR A 76 -12.74 -18.40 18.54
N ALA A 77 -12.17 -17.19 18.39
CA ALA A 77 -12.07 -16.25 19.49
C ALA A 77 -13.52 -15.94 19.89
N THR A 78 -13.98 -16.64 20.92
CA THR A 78 -15.27 -16.40 21.55
C THR A 78 -15.14 -15.05 22.24
N THR A 79 -15.85 -14.08 21.66
CA THR A 79 -16.24 -12.77 22.23
C THR A 79 -15.13 -11.74 22.44
#